data_AF-A0AAD7YXA7-F1
#
_entry.id   AF-A0AAD7YXA7-F1
#
_cell.length_a   1.000
_cell.length_b   1.000
_cell.length_c   1.000
_cell.angle_alpha   90.00
_cell.angle_beta   90.00
_cell.angle_gamma   90.00
#
_symmetry.space_group_name_H-M   'P 1'
#
loop_
_entity.id
_entity.type
_entity.pdbx_description
1 polymer ?
#
loop_
_entity_poly.entity_id
_entity_poly.type
_entity_poly.pdbx_seq_one_letter_code
_entity_poly.pdbx_strand_id
1 'polypeptide(L)'
;MRSVSVVLLLAVAAMASAAPNTTKPHYDVSNAKALFEDFIKEYNRNYKDEADKEAHFKAFVASLEKINKLNEDSSSATFGINKFADYTEEERGNMFGLKSEYYLFSNSFLRCFDKNIDTL
;
A
#
# COMPACT_ATOMS: atom_id res chain seq x y z
N MET A 1 45.44 -37.35 -26.07
CA MET A 1 44.07 -37.90 -26.17
C MET A 1 43.44 -37.78 -24.79
N ARG A 2 42.90 -36.61 -24.41
CA ARG A 2 41.47 -36.24 -24.46
C ARG A 2 40.54 -37.28 -23.80
N SER A 3 40.35 -37.14 -22.49
CA SER A 3 39.20 -37.71 -21.76
C SER A 3 38.75 -36.77 -20.64
N VAL A 4 38.48 -35.50 -20.96
CA VAL A 4 37.60 -34.67 -20.13
C VAL A 4 36.19 -34.99 -20.61
N SER A 5 35.42 -35.82 -19.89
CA SER A 5 34.01 -36.01 -20.25
C SER A 5 33.16 -36.82 -19.26
N VAL A 6 32.09 -36.14 -18.82
CA VAL A 6 30.70 -36.62 -18.66
C VAL A 6 30.14 -36.75 -17.23
N VAL A 7 30.92 -36.68 -16.16
CA VAL A 7 30.30 -36.71 -14.80
C VAL A 7 29.82 -35.33 -14.32
N LEU A 8 30.12 -34.25 -15.05
CA LEU A 8 29.75 -32.87 -14.66
C LEU A 8 28.48 -32.34 -15.37
N LEU A 9 27.55 -33.20 -15.80
CA LEU A 9 26.43 -32.79 -16.67
C LEU A 9 25.02 -33.25 -16.26
N LEU A 10 24.77 -33.56 -14.99
CA LEU A 10 23.40 -33.91 -14.54
C LEU A 10 23.08 -33.39 -13.12
N ALA A 11 22.78 -32.10 -13.01
CA ALA A 11 21.84 -31.57 -12.01
C ALA A 11 21.36 -30.16 -12.41
N VAL A 12 20.93 -29.98 -13.66
CA VAL A 12 20.06 -28.85 -14.02
C VAL A 12 18.64 -29.33 -13.78
N ALA A 13 18.15 -29.20 -12.55
CA ALA A 13 16.77 -29.49 -12.19
C ALA A 13 16.16 -28.29 -11.46
N ALA A 14 15.56 -27.42 -12.27
CA ALA A 14 14.40 -26.58 -11.98
C ALA A 14 14.24 -26.06 -10.54
N MET A 15 14.83 -24.90 -10.24
CA MET A 15 14.11 -23.94 -9.42
C MET A 15 13.18 -23.18 -10.36
N ALA A 16 11.96 -23.70 -10.50
CA ALA A 16 10.86 -23.03 -11.16
C ALA A 16 10.81 -21.59 -10.65
N SER A 17 10.83 -20.61 -11.56
CA SER A 17 10.57 -19.24 -11.21
C SER A 17 9.21 -19.19 -10.55
N ALA A 18 9.16 -18.95 -9.24
CA ALA A 18 7.96 -18.44 -8.59
C ALA A 18 7.73 -17.06 -9.19
N ALA A 19 7.11 -17.00 -10.36
CA ALA A 19 6.54 -15.77 -10.87
C ALA A 19 5.58 -15.29 -9.76
N PRO A 20 5.78 -14.10 -9.19
CA PRO A 20 4.86 -13.60 -8.18
C PRO A 20 3.48 -13.61 -8.81
N ASN A 21 2.57 -14.39 -8.23
CA ASN A 21 1.17 -14.37 -8.62
C ASN A 21 0.71 -12.91 -8.43
N THR A 22 0.47 -12.19 -9.51
CA THR A 22 0.17 -10.75 -9.50
C THR A 22 -1.28 -10.48 -9.06
N THR A 23 -1.79 -11.26 -8.12
CA THR A 23 -3.08 -11.02 -7.48
C THR A 23 -2.91 -9.87 -6.50
N LYS A 24 -3.67 -8.81 -6.70
CA LYS A 24 -3.65 -7.65 -5.81
C LYS A 24 -4.06 -8.08 -4.39
N PRO A 25 -3.38 -7.57 -3.35
CA PRO A 25 -3.74 -7.93 -1.99
C PRO A 25 -5.12 -7.37 -1.66
N HIS A 26 -5.91 -8.18 -0.96
CA HIS A 26 -7.16 -7.77 -0.33
C HIS A 26 -7.06 -8.11 1.15
N TYR A 27 -7.09 -7.09 2.01
CA TYR A 27 -6.93 -7.23 3.44
C TYR A 27 -8.27 -7.49 4.13
N ASP A 28 -8.30 -8.43 5.06
CA ASP A 28 -9.45 -8.62 5.93
C ASP A 28 -9.44 -7.57 7.07
N VAL A 29 -10.35 -6.61 6.99
CA VAL A 29 -10.48 -5.53 7.98
C VAL A 29 -10.87 -6.06 9.36
N SER A 30 -11.55 -7.20 9.45
CA SER A 30 -11.85 -7.83 10.74
C SER A 30 -10.58 -8.32 11.46
N ASN A 31 -9.52 -8.58 10.69
CA ASN A 31 -8.19 -8.96 11.20
C ASN A 31 -7.23 -7.76 11.33
N ALA A 32 -7.72 -6.52 11.26
CA ALA A 32 -6.89 -5.32 11.29
C ALA A 32 -5.97 -5.24 12.51
N LYS A 33 -6.40 -5.75 13.67
CA LYS A 33 -5.57 -5.75 14.89
C LYS A 33 -4.28 -6.55 14.70
N ALA A 34 -4.33 -7.74 14.11
CA ALA A 34 -3.14 -8.55 13.89
C ALA A 34 -2.22 -7.89 12.84
N LEU A 35 -2.81 -7.40 11.74
CA LEU A 35 -2.08 -6.67 10.70
C LEU A 35 -1.37 -5.42 11.26
N PHE A 36 -2.01 -4.71 12.20
CA PHE A 36 -1.41 -3.54 12.83
C PHE A 36 -0.24 -3.90 13.75
N GLU A 37 -0.34 -5.00 14.51
CA GLU A 37 0.78 -5.47 15.34
C GLU A 37 1.98 -5.93 14.50
N ASP A 38 1.74 -6.52 13.33
CA ASP A 38 2.81 -6.85 12.38
C ASP A 38 3.40 -5.59 11.73
N PHE A 39 2.55 -4.64 11.35
CA PHE A 39 2.97 -3.32 10.84
C PHE A 39 3.85 -2.56 11.83
N ILE A 40 3.50 -2.57 13.13
CA ILE A 40 4.30 -1.93 14.19
C ILE A 40 5.71 -2.51 14.22
N LYS A 41 5.85 -3.83 14.10
CA LYS A 41 7.16 -4.50 14.09
C LYS A 41 7.92 -4.23 12.80
N GLU A 42 7.26 -4.36 11.65
CA GLU A 42 7.86 -4.21 10.33
C GLU A 42 8.45 -2.81 10.13
N TYR A 43 7.71 -1.77 10.55
CA TYR A 43 8.13 -0.38 10.40
C TYR A 43 8.70 0.24 11.67
N ASN A 44 8.94 -0.58 12.70
CA ASN A 44 9.50 -0.19 13.99
C ASN A 44 8.80 1.05 14.59
N ARG A 45 7.46 0.99 14.63
CA ARG A 45 6.61 2.08 15.14
C ARG A 45 6.74 2.19 16.64
N ASN A 46 6.79 3.43 17.12
CA ASN A 46 6.73 3.75 18.53
C ASN A 46 5.77 4.92 18.74
N TYR A 47 4.68 4.65 19.44
CA TYR A 47 3.65 5.64 19.77
C TYR A 47 3.93 6.25 21.15
N LYS A 48 3.49 7.48 21.35
CA LYS A 48 3.73 8.23 22.59
C LYS A 48 2.98 7.62 23.79
N ASP A 49 1.72 7.26 23.56
CA ASP A 49 0.81 6.72 24.57
C ASP A 49 -0.28 5.86 23.89
N GLU A 50 -1.17 5.26 24.69
CA GLU A 50 -2.23 4.40 24.16
C GLU A 50 -3.26 5.16 23.32
N ALA A 51 -3.50 6.44 23.62
CA ALA A 51 -4.44 7.25 22.83
C ALA A 51 -3.86 7.56 21.43
N ASP A 52 -2.56 7.85 21.37
CA ASP A 52 -1.80 7.99 20.13
C ASP A 52 -1.84 6.68 19.31
N LYS A 53 -1.53 5.54 19.96
CA LYS A 53 -1.63 4.21 19.31
C LYS A 53 -3.03 3.93 18.79
N GLU A 54 -4.08 4.28 19.53
CA GLU A 54 -5.47 4.09 19.11
C GLU A 54 -5.82 4.97 17.89
N ALA A 55 -5.36 6.23 17.86
CA ALA A 55 -5.57 7.12 16.72
C ALA A 55 -4.91 6.58 15.45
N HIS A 56 -3.67 6.12 15.56
CA HIS A 56 -2.94 5.47 14.46
C HIS A 56 -3.56 4.14 14.04
N PHE A 57 -4.11 3.36 14.97
CA PHE A 57 -4.82 2.14 14.63
C PHE A 57 -6.08 2.43 13.80
N LYS A 58 -6.87 3.45 14.17
CA LYS A 58 -8.04 3.88 13.39
C LYS A 58 -7.65 4.34 11.99
N ALA A 59 -6.57 5.12 11.88
CA ALA A 59 -6.02 5.53 10.59
C ALA A 59 -5.56 4.34 9.74
N PHE A 60 -4.92 3.35 10.36
CA PHE A 60 -4.51 2.12 9.71
C PHE A 60 -5.68 1.32 9.15
N VAL A 61 -6.75 1.15 9.93
CA VAL A 61 -8.00 0.50 9.47
C VAL A 61 -8.56 1.21 8.23
N ALA A 62 -8.67 2.54 8.27
CA ALA A 62 -9.13 3.33 7.13
C ALA A 62 -8.23 3.18 5.88
N SER A 63 -6.92 3.03 6.09
CA SER A 63 -5.98 2.74 4.99
C SER A 63 -6.21 1.35 4.39
N LEU A 64 -6.50 0.32 5.18
CA LEU A 64 -6.81 -1.02 4.67
C LEU A 64 -8.05 -0.99 3.76
N GLU A 65 -9.13 -0.35 4.21
CA GLU A 65 -10.36 -0.19 3.43
C GLU A 65 -10.08 0.55 2.10
N LYS A 66 -9.30 1.63 2.17
CA LYS A 66 -8.92 2.40 0.99
C LYS A 66 -8.06 1.57 0.02
N ILE A 67 -7.11 0.79 0.52
CA ILE A 67 -6.26 -0.07 -0.31
C ILE A 67 -7.11 -1.12 -1.02
N ASN A 68 -8.02 -1.79 -0.31
CA ASN A 68 -8.91 -2.79 -0.89
C ASN A 68 -9.73 -2.19 -2.02
N LYS A 69 -10.41 -1.06 -1.77
CA LYS A 69 -11.20 -0.36 -2.77
C LYS A 69 -10.36 0.04 -3.99
N LEU A 70 -9.18 0.63 -3.78
CA LEU A 70 -8.31 1.04 -4.88
C LEU A 70 -7.79 -0.16 -5.69
N ASN A 71 -7.57 -1.30 -5.05
CA ASN A 71 -7.15 -2.52 -5.73
C ASN A 71 -8.28 -3.12 -6.57
N GLU A 72 -9.53 -3.08 -6.07
CA GLU A 72 -10.73 -3.48 -6.80
C GLU A 72 -11.00 -2.57 -8.01
N ASP A 73 -10.90 -1.25 -7.82
CA ASP A 73 -11.25 -0.25 -8.84
C ASP A 73 -10.15 -0.07 -9.91
N SER A 74 -8.88 -0.27 -9.55
CA SER A 74 -7.77 -0.03 -10.47
C SER A 74 -7.56 -1.22 -11.41
N SER A 75 -7.15 -0.99 -12.66
CA SER A 75 -6.65 -2.04 -13.56
C SER A 75 -5.13 -1.98 -13.76
N SER A 76 -4.51 -0.85 -13.41
CA SER A 76 -3.11 -0.52 -13.76
C SER A 76 -2.17 -0.41 -12.57
N ALA A 77 -2.69 -0.33 -11.34
CA ALA A 77 -1.90 -0.18 -10.13
C ALA A 77 -2.30 -1.21 -9.07
N THR A 78 -1.32 -1.56 -8.24
CA THR A 78 -1.49 -2.38 -7.05
C THR A 78 -1.07 -1.56 -5.84
N PHE A 79 -1.96 -1.49 -4.86
CA PHE A 79 -1.78 -0.80 -3.60
C PHE A 79 -1.55 -1.84 -2.49
N GLY A 80 -0.82 -1.46 -1.45
CA GLY A 80 -0.50 -2.32 -0.32
C GLY A 80 -0.14 -1.51 0.91
N ILE A 81 -0.10 -2.19 2.05
CA ILE A 81 0.41 -1.62 3.32
C ILE A 81 1.84 -1.14 3.08
N ASN A 82 2.13 0.07 3.53
CA ASN A 82 3.45 0.69 3.47
C ASN A 82 3.68 1.54 4.72
N LYS A 83 4.86 2.15 4.86
CA LYS A 83 5.25 3.01 6.00
C LYS A 83 4.38 4.26 6.25
N PHE A 84 3.32 4.49 5.50
CA PHE A 84 2.40 5.60 5.71
C PHE A 84 0.99 5.11 5.99
N ALA A 85 0.79 3.80 6.15
CA ALA A 85 -0.53 3.20 6.33
C ALA A 85 -1.23 3.65 7.61
N ASP A 86 -0.49 4.01 8.67
CA ASP A 86 -1.05 4.47 9.94
C ASP A 86 -1.15 6.00 10.06
N TYR A 87 -0.86 6.77 9.01
CA TYR A 87 -0.87 8.22 9.08
C TYR A 87 -2.27 8.76 9.34
N THR A 88 -2.40 9.55 10.41
CA THR A 88 -3.60 10.33 10.70
C THR A 88 -3.85 11.39 9.62
N GLU A 89 -5.06 11.95 9.57
CA GLU A 89 -5.39 12.98 8.57
C GLU A 89 -4.51 14.23 8.69
N GLU A 90 -4.17 14.61 9.93
CA GLU A 90 -3.30 15.74 10.24
C GLU A 90 -1.88 15.50 9.71
N GLU A 91 -1.31 14.33 10.00
CA GLU A 91 0.03 13.96 9.50
C GLU A 91 0.07 13.88 7.99
N ARG A 92 -0.97 13.28 7.37
CA ARG A 92 -1.09 13.20 5.91
C ARG A 92 -1.15 14.59 5.28
N GLY A 93 -1.85 15.53 5.89
CA GLY A 93 -1.92 16.93 5.44
C GLY A 93 -0.55 17.62 5.44
N ASN A 94 0.32 17.25 6.38
CA ASN A 94 1.66 17.82 6.53
C ASN A 94 2.74 17.16 5.67
N MET A 95 2.41 16.09 4.91
CA MET A 95 3.40 15.38 4.07
C MET A 95 3.86 16.19 2.85
N PHE A 96 3.05 17.14 2.39
CA PHE A 96 3.31 17.84 1.14
C PHE A 96 4.05 19.15 1.39
N GLY A 97 5.23 19.31 0.79
CA GLY A 97 6.02 20.56 0.87
C GLY A 97 5.44 21.73 0.07
N LEU A 98 4.25 21.59 -0.52
CA LEU A 98 3.58 22.65 -1.26
C LEU A 98 2.73 23.49 -0.29
N LYS A 99 3.17 24.73 -0.04
CA LYS A 99 2.38 25.68 0.75
C LYS A 99 1.06 26.00 0.03
N SER A 100 -0.03 25.95 0.78
CA SER A 100 -1.42 26.08 0.29
C SER A 100 -1.77 27.44 -0.33
N GLU A 101 -0.86 28.41 -0.33
CA GLU A 101 -1.08 29.75 -0.89
C GLU A 101 -1.37 29.72 -2.41
N TYR A 102 -1.06 28.60 -3.09
CA TYR A 102 -1.40 28.37 -4.50
C TYR A 102 -2.56 27.37 -4.74
N TYR A 103 -3.16 26.78 -3.70
CA TYR A 103 -4.19 25.72 -3.84
C TYR A 103 -5.63 26.24 -4.00
N LEU A 104 -5.88 27.53 -3.78
CA LEU A 104 -7.19 28.14 -4.05
C LEU A 104 -7.49 28.24 -5.56
N PHE A 105 -6.49 28.12 -6.44
CA PHE A 105 -6.69 28.10 -7.89
C PHE A 105 -6.96 26.70 -8.46
N SER A 106 -6.32 25.66 -7.90
CA SER A 106 -6.43 24.28 -8.40
C SER A 106 -7.70 23.55 -7.91
N ASN A 107 -8.12 23.79 -6.67
CA ASN A 107 -9.33 23.15 -6.13
C ASN A 107 -10.64 23.71 -6.68
N SER A 108 -10.60 24.85 -7.39
CA SER A 108 -11.74 25.28 -8.21
C SER A 108 -11.82 24.53 -9.54
N PHE A 109 -10.69 24.05 -10.07
CA PHE A 109 -10.64 23.32 -11.34
C PHE A 109 -11.10 21.86 -11.18
N LEU A 110 -10.76 21.20 -10.06
CA LEU A 110 -11.19 19.82 -9.79
C LEU A 110 -12.65 19.70 -9.33
N ARG A 111 -13.28 20.77 -8.82
CA ARG A 111 -14.74 20.79 -8.56
C ARG A 111 -15.58 20.87 -9.84
N CYS A 112 -14.99 21.28 -10.97
CA CYS A 112 -15.70 21.31 -12.25
C CYS A 112 -15.76 19.94 -12.93
N PHE A 113 -14.90 18.98 -12.56
CA PHE A 113 -14.86 17.66 -13.20
C PHE A 113 -15.81 16.62 -12.59
N ASP A 114 -16.33 16.88 -11.38
CA ASP A 114 -17.22 15.95 -10.67
C ASP A 114 -18.73 16.24 -10.88
N LYS A 115 -19.07 17.29 -11.65
CA LYS A 115 -20.47 17.71 -11.87
C LYS A 115 -21.06 17.34 -13.24
N ASN A 116 -20.42 16.47 -14.02
CA ASN A 116 -20.85 16.21 -15.40
C ASN A 116 -20.94 14.73 -15.78
N ILE A 117 -21.34 13.86 -14.84
CA ILE A 117 -21.71 12.47 -15.14
C ILE A 117 -23.18 12.14 -14.81
N ASP A 118 -23.94 13.06 -14.21
CA ASP A 118 -25.38 12.86 -13.93
C ASP A 118 -26.31 13.61 -14.89
N THR A 119 -26.11 13.48 -16.20
CA THR A 119 -27.19 13.74 -17.17
C THR A 119 -27.11 12.76 -18.33
N LEU A 120 -28.10 11.87 -18.35
CA LEU A 120 -28.70 11.24 -19.52
C LEU A 120 -28.88 12.23 -20.69
#